data_AF-A0A962A9Q3-F1
#
_entry.id   AF-A0A962A9Q3-F1
#
_cell.length_a   1.000
_cell.length_b   1.000
_cell.length_c   1.000
_cell.angle_alpha   90.00
_cell.angle_beta   90.00
_cell.angle_gamma   90.00
#
_symmetry.space_group_name_H-M   'P 1'
#
loop_
_entity.id
_entity.type
_entity.pdbx_description
1 polymer ?
#
loop_
_entity_poly.entity_id
_entity_poly.type
_entity_poly.pdbx_seq_one_letter_code
_entity_poly.pdbx_strand_id
1 'polypeptide(L)'
;MSENAPPAEAALDQPRQTAPAIFYILSILLIALFFYRLLIPVHVMPSPTERNLTILFDILMVAGLFGMKRRAPNAQALFWIAAAAGVGLLLLRTTGVTGFWSGHLRFTYLPRN
;
A
#
# COMPACT_ATOMS: atom_id res chain seq x y z
N MET A 1 43.05 -24.25 30.21
CA MET A 1 42.32 -23.67 29.06
C MET A 1 41.04 -23.08 29.60
N SER A 2 41.05 -21.78 29.96
CA SER A 2 39.88 -21.08 30.47
C SER A 2 39.11 -20.54 29.27
N GLU A 3 37.90 -21.03 29.08
CA GLU A 3 36.95 -20.59 28.06
C GLU A 3 36.57 -19.14 28.35
N ASN A 4 37.02 -18.21 27.50
CA ASN A 4 36.62 -16.80 27.58
C ASN A 4 35.17 -16.72 27.07
N ALA A 5 34.21 -16.92 27.98
CA ALA A 5 32.83 -16.52 27.74
C ALA A 5 32.81 -15.00 27.49
N PRO A 6 32.15 -14.53 26.42
CA PRO A 6 32.07 -13.10 26.15
C PRO A 6 31.34 -12.38 27.31
N PRO A 7 31.79 -11.18 27.72
CA PRO A 7 31.18 -10.45 28.81
C PRO A 7 29.70 -10.18 28.53
N ALA A 8 28.84 -10.44 29.53
CA ALA A 8 27.38 -10.33 29.45
C ALA A 8 26.90 -8.93 28.97
N GLU A 9 27.74 -7.91 29.10
CA GLU A 9 27.51 -6.54 28.65
C GLU A 9 27.42 -6.44 27.12
N ALA A 10 28.14 -7.28 26.36
CA ALA A 10 28.10 -7.28 24.90
C ALA A 10 26.78 -7.84 24.31
N ALA A 11 25.98 -8.54 25.12
CA ALA A 11 24.69 -9.10 24.69
C ALA A 11 23.54 -8.11 24.78
N LEU A 12 23.69 -7.01 25.54
CA LEU A 12 22.63 -6.02 25.77
C LEU A 12 22.63 -4.87 24.75
N ASP A 13 23.70 -4.71 23.98
CA ASP A 13 23.87 -3.66 22.96
C ASP A 13 23.37 -4.08 21.57
N GLN A 14 22.28 -4.85 21.49
CA GLN A 14 21.57 -4.95 20.21
C GLN A 14 20.70 -3.70 20.05
N PRO A 15 21.03 -2.76 19.13
CA PRO A 15 20.09 -1.71 18.79
C PRO A 15 18.85 -2.42 18.30
N ARG A 16 17.75 -2.34 19.05
CA ARG A 16 16.46 -2.89 18.67
C ARG A 16 16.14 -2.27 17.32
N GLN A 17 16.41 -3.00 16.23
CA GLN A 17 16.08 -2.64 14.87
C GLN A 17 14.56 -2.67 14.80
N THR A 18 13.94 -1.61 15.29
CA THR A 18 12.54 -1.33 15.07
C THR A 18 12.43 -1.09 13.57
N ALA A 19 12.15 -2.17 12.85
CA ALA A 19 11.66 -2.05 11.49
C ALA A 19 10.56 -0.98 11.54
N PRO A 20 10.64 0.07 10.71
CA PRO A 20 9.86 1.28 10.93
C PRO A 20 8.39 0.90 10.83
N ALA A 21 7.69 0.81 11.95
CA ALA A 21 6.29 0.34 12.00
C ALA A 21 5.40 1.09 11.00
N ILE A 22 5.71 2.38 10.80
CA ILE A 22 5.11 3.27 9.80
C ILE A 22 5.16 2.68 8.38
N PHE A 23 6.24 2.02 7.97
CA PHE A 23 6.37 1.41 6.64
C PHE A 23 5.36 0.27 6.44
N TYR A 24 5.22 -0.60 7.45
CA TYR A 24 4.26 -1.71 7.40
C TYR A 24 2.83 -1.19 7.43
N ILE A 25 2.53 -0.22 8.30
CA ILE A 25 1.22 0.41 8.39
C ILE A 25 0.85 1.05 7.04
N LEU A 26 1.77 1.82 6.44
CA LEU A 26 1.56 2.47 5.15
C LEU A 26 1.33 1.45 4.02
N SER A 27 2.12 0.37 4.01
CA SER A 27 2.00 -0.70 3.00
C SER A 27 0.65 -1.41 3.10
N ILE A 28 0.25 -1.81 4.32
CA ILE A 28 -1.04 -2.46 4.56
C ILE A 28 -2.18 -1.53 4.17
N LEU A 29 -2.08 -0.24 4.51
CA LEU A 29 -3.11 0.75 4.24
C LEU A 29 -3.27 0.97 2.72
N LEU A 30 -2.18 1.10 1.95
CA LEU A 30 -2.24 1.19 0.48
C LEU A 30 -2.89 -0.04 -0.16
N ILE A 31 -2.52 -1.23 0.31
CA ILE A 31 -3.08 -2.49 -0.19
C ILE A 31 -4.58 -2.57 0.14
N ALA A 32 -4.96 -2.29 1.39
CA ALA A 32 -6.34 -2.32 1.84
C ALA A 32 -7.21 -1.30 1.10
N LEU A 33 -6.71 -0.07 0.89
CA LEU A 33 -7.41 0.95 0.10
C LEU A 33 -7.60 0.52 -1.35
N PHE A 34 -6.60 -0.11 -1.96
CA PHE A 34 -6.70 -0.63 -3.31
C PHE A 34 -7.80 -1.69 -3.42
N PHE A 35 -7.80 -2.69 -2.53
CA PHE A 35 -8.83 -3.73 -2.51
C PHE A 35 -10.22 -3.18 -2.18
N TYR A 36 -10.34 -2.31 -1.18
CA TYR A 36 -11.60 -1.65 -0.83
C TYR A 36 -12.22 -0.99 -2.06
N ARG A 37 -11.41 -0.29 -2.84
CA ARG A 37 -11.87 0.41 -4.04
C ARG A 37 -12.11 -0.50 -5.25
N LEU A 38 -11.43 -1.64 -5.30
CA LEU A 38 -11.68 -2.67 -6.29
C LEU A 38 -13.01 -3.40 -6.02
N LEU A 39 -13.35 -3.61 -4.75
CA LEU A 39 -14.52 -4.37 -4.31
C LEU A 39 -15.79 -3.52 -4.22
N ILE A 40 -15.67 -2.25 -3.82
CA ILE A 40 -16.82 -1.37 -3.63
C ILE A 40 -16.93 -0.40 -4.81
N PRO A 41 -17.93 -0.59 -5.69
CA PRO A 41 -18.19 0.35 -6.76
C PRO A 41 -18.55 1.71 -6.17
N VAL A 42 -18.07 2.80 -6.78
CA VAL A 42 -18.47 4.15 -6.38
C VAL A 42 -19.93 4.38 -6.79
N HIS A 43 -20.82 4.49 -5.80
CA HIS A 43 -22.26 4.70 -6.04
C HIS A 43 -22.64 6.17 -6.24
N VAL A 44 -21.71 7.10 -5.93
CA VAL A 44 -21.92 8.55 -6.00
C VAL A 44 -20.67 9.20 -6.54
N MET A 45 -20.79 9.97 -7.64
CA MET A 45 -19.69 10.75 -8.19
C MET A 45 -19.17 11.69 -7.09
N PRO A 46 -17.91 11.54 -6.64
CA PRO A 46 -17.33 12.44 -5.65
C PRO A 46 -17.24 13.85 -6.23
N SER A 47 -17.42 14.85 -5.38
CA SER A 47 -17.23 16.24 -5.80
C SER A 47 -15.81 16.45 -6.37
N PRO A 48 -15.57 17.39 -7.30
CA PRO A 48 -14.24 17.63 -7.86
C PRO A 48 -13.16 17.86 -6.79
N THR A 49 -13.55 18.54 -5.70
CA THR A 49 -12.68 18.80 -4.54
C THR A 49 -12.28 17.53 -3.81
N GLU A 50 -13.26 16.66 -3.48
CA GLU A 50 -12.98 15.37 -2.84
C GLU A 50 -12.08 14.52 -3.71
N ARG A 51 -12.36 14.45 -5.03
CA ARG A 51 -11.55 13.71 -5.99
C ARG A 51 -10.09 14.18 -5.98
N ASN A 52 -9.86 15.49 -6.03
CA ASN A 52 -8.50 16.06 -6.07
C ASN A 52 -7.74 15.84 -4.75
N LEU A 53 -8.39 16.04 -3.60
CA LEU A 53 -7.79 15.81 -2.28
C LEU A 53 -7.31 14.38 -2.11
N THR A 54 -8.13 13.45 -2.57
CA THR A 54 -7.85 12.04 -2.41
C THR A 54 -6.86 11.52 -3.45
N ILE A 55 -6.78 12.10 -4.67
CA ILE A 55 -5.64 11.88 -5.59
C ILE A 55 -4.33 12.36 -4.93
N LEU A 56 -4.33 13.58 -4.38
CA LEU A 56 -3.17 14.15 -3.72
C LEU A 56 -2.72 13.26 -2.55
N PHE A 57 -3.66 12.74 -1.77
CA PHE A 57 -3.39 11.81 -0.69
C PHE A 57 -2.76 10.50 -1.18
N ASP A 58 -3.30 9.90 -2.26
CA ASP A 58 -2.72 8.69 -2.86
C ASP A 58 -1.27 8.94 -3.33
N ILE A 59 -1.00 10.10 -3.95
CA ILE A 59 0.36 10.52 -4.36
C ILE A 59 1.28 10.66 -3.16
N LEU A 60 0.83 11.32 -2.08
CA LEU A 60 1.58 11.49 -0.85
C LEU A 60 1.95 10.13 -0.22
N MET A 61 1.02 9.17 -0.23
CA MET A 61 1.27 7.82 0.29
C MET A 61 2.32 7.07 -0.53
N VAL A 62 2.24 7.12 -1.85
CA VAL A 62 3.25 6.51 -2.74
C VAL A 62 4.60 7.20 -2.55
N ALA A 63 4.64 8.53 -2.51
CA ALA A 63 5.87 9.30 -2.28
C ALA A 63 6.50 8.96 -0.91
N GLY A 64 5.68 8.85 0.14
CA GLY A 64 6.11 8.41 1.47
C GLY A 64 6.71 7.01 1.46
N LEU A 65 6.08 6.07 0.73
CA LEU A 65 6.58 4.71 0.56
C LEU A 65 7.96 4.69 -0.10
N PHE A 66 8.16 5.47 -1.18
CA PHE A 66 9.45 5.62 -1.85
C PHE A 66 10.52 6.29 -0.95
N GLY A 67 10.15 7.32 -0.18
CA GLY A 67 11.03 7.96 0.79
C GLY A 67 11.49 7.00 1.90
N MET A 68 10.65 6.03 2.25
CA MET A 68 10.94 5.02 3.27
C MET A 68 11.63 3.76 2.74
N LYS A 69 11.80 3.62 1.41
CA LYS A 69 12.43 2.44 0.77
C LYS A 69 13.79 2.08 1.37
N ARG A 70 14.60 3.09 1.74
CA ARG A 70 15.93 2.88 2.34
C ARG A 70 15.91 2.36 3.77
N ARG A 71 14.77 2.45 4.48
CA ARG A 71 14.63 2.06 5.89
C ARG A 71 14.19 0.61 6.10
N ALA A 72 13.78 -0.11 5.05
CA ALA A 72 13.27 -1.47 5.16
C ALA A 72 13.83 -2.41 4.04
N PRO A 73 15.15 -2.69 4.03
CA PRO A 73 15.77 -3.52 3.00
C PRO A 73 15.27 -4.98 2.97
N ASN A 74 14.77 -5.49 4.10
CA ASN A 74 14.25 -6.86 4.21
C ASN A 74 12.82 -7.01 3.68
N ALA A 75 12.12 -5.89 3.41
CA ALA A 75 10.71 -5.87 3.00
C ALA A 75 10.53 -5.39 1.55
N GLN A 76 11.49 -5.70 0.67
CA GLN A 76 11.44 -5.29 -0.75
C GLN A 76 10.22 -5.82 -1.49
N ALA A 77 9.81 -7.08 -1.23
CA ALA A 77 8.62 -7.64 -1.84
C ALA A 77 7.35 -6.86 -1.44
N LEU A 78 7.20 -6.57 -0.15
CA LEU A 78 6.07 -5.79 0.37
C LEU A 78 6.07 -4.37 -0.20
N PHE A 79 7.25 -3.75 -0.33
CA PHE A 79 7.40 -2.45 -1.00
C PHE A 79 6.84 -2.47 -2.42
N TRP A 80 7.22 -3.47 -3.23
CA TRP A 80 6.75 -3.56 -4.62
C TRP A 80 5.25 -3.84 -4.72
N ILE A 81 4.70 -4.68 -3.83
CA ILE A 81 3.25 -4.93 -3.77
C ILE A 81 2.51 -3.64 -3.41
N ALA A 82 2.96 -2.93 -2.38
CA ALA A 82 2.35 -1.66 -1.97
C ALA A 82 2.52 -0.57 -3.05
N ALA A 83 3.66 -0.52 -3.73
CA ALA A 83 3.89 0.39 -4.85
C ALA A 83 2.96 0.08 -6.04
N ALA A 84 2.83 -1.20 -6.41
CA ALA A 84 1.90 -1.63 -7.46
C ALA A 84 0.44 -1.32 -7.08
N ALA A 85 0.04 -1.54 -5.82
CA ALA A 85 -1.28 -1.18 -5.32
C ALA A 85 -1.53 0.34 -5.36
N GLY A 86 -0.56 1.16 -4.95
CA GLY A 86 -0.64 2.61 -5.01
C GLY A 86 -0.73 3.15 -6.44
N VAL A 87 0.06 2.61 -7.36
CA VAL A 87 -0.04 2.93 -8.80
C VAL A 87 -1.40 2.48 -9.36
N GLY A 88 -1.88 1.30 -8.97
CA GLY A 88 -3.20 0.80 -9.32
C GLY A 88 -4.34 1.71 -8.83
N LEU A 89 -4.22 2.28 -7.62
CA LEU A 89 -5.16 3.27 -7.07
C LEU A 89 -5.23 4.54 -7.92
N LEU A 90 -4.07 5.07 -8.33
CA LEU A 90 -3.99 6.25 -9.19
C LEU A 90 -4.56 5.96 -10.59
N LEU A 91 -4.29 4.78 -11.14
CA LEU A 91 -4.86 4.32 -12.41
C LEU A 91 -6.39 4.24 -12.32
N LEU A 92 -6.94 3.56 -11.31
CA LEU A 92 -8.39 3.47 -11.06
C LEU A 92 -9.07 4.85 -11.02
N ARG A 93 -8.36 5.87 -10.53
CA ARG A 93 -8.87 7.23 -10.37
C ARG A 93 -8.78 8.07 -11.63
N THR A 94 -7.75 7.83 -12.45
CA THR A 94 -7.55 8.51 -13.73
C THR A 94 -8.38 7.88 -14.85
N THR A 95 -8.68 6.58 -14.76
CA THR A 95 -9.50 5.83 -15.74
C THR A 95 -10.99 5.79 -15.37
N GLY A 96 -11.52 6.82 -14.69
CA GLY A 96 -12.86 6.82 -14.07
C GLY A 96 -13.98 6.14 -14.88
N VAL A 97 -14.83 5.37 -14.18
CA VAL A 97 -16.09 4.67 -14.59
C VAL A 97 -16.10 3.83 -15.88
N THR A 98 -15.06 3.90 -16.72
CA THR A 98 -14.94 3.22 -18.02
C THR A 98 -13.61 2.48 -18.17
N GLY A 99 -12.71 2.56 -17.18
CA GLY A 99 -11.48 1.78 -17.15
C GLY A 99 -11.77 0.28 -17.20
N PHE A 100 -10.93 -0.48 -17.89
CA PHE A 100 -11.12 -1.91 -18.16
C PHE A 100 -11.42 -2.76 -16.90
N TRP A 101 -11.05 -2.29 -15.71
CA TRP A 101 -11.33 -2.93 -14.43
C TRP A 101 -12.77 -2.72 -13.89
N SER A 102 -13.46 -1.62 -14.22
CA SER A 102 -14.75 -1.27 -13.58
C SER A 102 -15.99 -1.89 -14.24
N GLY A 103 -15.83 -2.61 -15.35
CA GLY A 103 -16.95 -3.15 -16.14
C GLY A 103 -17.00 -4.67 -16.32
N HIS A 104 -15.89 -5.41 -16.21
CA HIS A 104 -15.86 -6.80 -16.69
C HIS A 104 -16.46 -7.86 -15.76
N LEU A 105 -16.76 -7.56 -14.49
CA LEU A 105 -17.32 -8.56 -13.56
C LEU A 105 -18.85 -8.59 -13.52
N ARG A 106 -19.58 -7.64 -14.16
CA ARG A 106 -21.04 -7.55 -14.04
C ARG A 106 -21.87 -7.84 -15.30
N PHE A 107 -21.28 -8.16 -16.44
CA PHE A 107 -22.05 -8.31 -17.70
C PHE A 107 -22.40 -9.74 -18.14
N THR A 108 -22.13 -10.79 -17.36
CA THR A 108 -22.28 -12.17 -17.90
C THR A 108 -23.46 -12.99 -17.35
N TYR A 109 -24.25 -12.52 -16.37
CA TYR A 109 -25.28 -13.39 -15.75
C TYR A 109 -26.66 -12.77 -15.50
N LEU A 110 -27.18 -11.97 -16.43
CA LEU A 110 -28.64 -11.77 -16.50
C LEU A 110 -29.13 -12.25 -17.86
N PRO A 111 -29.63 -13.49 -17.99
CA PRO A 111 -30.43 -13.86 -19.14
C PRO A 111 -31.64 -12.91 -19.16
N ARG A 112 -31.89 -12.35 -20.34
CA ARG A 112 -32.98 -11.43 -20.62
C ARG A 112 -34.25 -12.28 -20.76
N ASN A 113 -35.14 -12.22 -19.78
CA ASN A 113 -36.50 -12.73 -19.85
C ASN A 113 -37.37 -11.75 -20.64
#